data_AF-A0A381PK84-F1
#
_entry.id   AF-A0A381PK84-F1
#
_cell.length_a   1.000
_cell.length_b   1.000
_cell.length_c   1.000
_cell.angle_alpha   90.00
_cell.angle_beta   90.00
_cell.angle_gamma   90.00
#
_symmetry.space_group_name_H-M   'P 1'
#
loop_
_entity.id
_entity.type
_entity.pdbx_description
1 polymer ?
#
loop_
_entity_poly.entity_id
_entity_poly.type
_entity_poly.pdbx_seq_one_letter_code
_entity_poly.pdbx_strand_id
1 'polypeptide(L)'
;MTLQADTQAFIDLVEAATADAPPRSEQSPEYARNGYQALAHILGEGPEPVGGIENSNLPGPAGDIPIRIYRPGGEAPHPALIFFHGGGFVTGDLQTH
;
A
#
# COMPACT_ATOMS: atom_id res chain seq x y z
N MET A 1 25.75 0.31 -14.36
CA MET A 1 25.08 -0.68 -13.50
C MET A 1 23.95 -1.29 -14.30
N THR A 2 23.90 -2.61 -14.39
CA THR A 2 22.81 -3.33 -15.07
C THR A 2 21.73 -3.68 -14.05
N LEU A 3 20.46 -3.57 -14.44
CA LEU A 3 19.33 -3.99 -13.62
C LEU A 3 19.29 -5.51 -13.46
N GLN A 4 18.67 -5.99 -12.38
CA GLN A 4 18.31 -7.40 -12.24
C GLN A 4 17.22 -7.74 -13.26
N ALA A 5 17.18 -8.99 -13.74
CA ALA A 5 16.27 -9.39 -14.81
C ALA A 5 14.79 -9.25 -14.44
N ASP A 6 14.45 -9.54 -13.18
CA ASP A 6 13.11 -9.35 -12.61
C ASP A 6 12.71 -7.86 -12.54
N THR A 7 13.65 -7.00 -12.17
CA THR A 7 13.46 -5.54 -12.13
C THR A 7 13.22 -5.00 -13.53
N GLN A 8 13.97 -5.46 -14.54
CA GLN A 8 13.73 -5.07 -15.93
C GLN A 8 12.35 -5.53 -16.40
N ALA A 9 11.97 -6.79 -16.14
CA ALA A 9 10.66 -7.31 -16.52
C ALA A 9 9.51 -6.53 -15.86
N PHE A 10 9.68 -6.11 -14.59
CA PHE A 10 8.71 -5.27 -13.91
C PHE A 10 8.59 -3.88 -14.54
N ILE A 11 9.70 -3.26 -14.93
CA ILE A 11 9.69 -1.96 -15.63
C ILE A 11 8.94 -2.10 -16.96
N ASP A 12 9.28 -3.10 -17.77
CA ASP A 12 8.64 -3.33 -19.07
C ASP A 12 7.11 -3.52 -18.92
N LEU A 13 6.69 -4.24 -17.87
CA LEU A 13 5.28 -4.41 -17.52
C LEU A 13 4.60 -3.08 -17.17
N VAL A 14 5.22 -2.27 -16.32
CA VAL A 14 4.65 -0.98 -15.89
C VAL A 14 4.59 0.01 -17.05
N GLU A 15 5.63 0.07 -17.89
CA GLU A 15 5.65 0.91 -19.08
C GLU A 15 4.52 0.54 -20.04
N ALA A 16 4.35 -0.76 -20.33
CA ALA A 16 3.26 -1.23 -21.19
C ALA A 16 1.89 -0.90 -20.59
N ALA A 17 1.71 -1.06 -19.27
CA ALA A 17 0.43 -0.79 -18.60
C ALA A 17 0.09 0.70 -18.48
N THR A 18 1.07 1.59 -18.62
CA THR A 18 0.90 3.04 -18.43
C THR A 18 1.18 3.86 -19.69
N ALA A 19 1.33 3.21 -20.85
CA ALA A 19 1.72 3.84 -22.11
C ALA A 19 0.82 5.02 -22.52
N ASP A 20 -0.49 4.92 -22.26
CA ASP A 20 -1.48 5.96 -22.60
C ASP A 20 -1.83 6.87 -21.41
N ALA A 21 -1.21 6.66 -20.23
CA ALA A 21 -1.47 7.47 -19.06
C ALA A 21 -0.78 8.85 -19.18
N PRO A 22 -1.43 9.95 -18.76
CA PRO A 22 -0.78 11.25 -18.71
C PRO A 22 0.39 11.22 -17.71
N PRO A 23 1.39 12.11 -17.86
CA PRO A 23 2.48 12.25 -16.90
C PRO A 23 1.95 12.43 -15.47
N ARG A 24 2.63 11.87 -14.47
CA ARG A 24 2.18 11.94 -13.06
C ARG A 24 1.91 13.38 -12.57
N SER A 25 2.67 14.35 -13.06
CA SER A 25 2.49 15.77 -12.72
C SER A 25 1.20 16.38 -13.28
N GLU A 26 0.58 15.75 -14.27
CA GLU A 26 -0.65 16.19 -14.93
C GLU A 26 -1.87 15.35 -14.51
N GLN A 27 -1.66 14.31 -13.70
CA GLN A 27 -2.72 13.49 -13.14
C GLN A 27 -3.44 14.22 -12.00
N SER A 28 -4.76 14.02 -11.91
CA SER A 28 -5.49 14.42 -10.69
C SER A 28 -5.10 13.50 -9.52
N PRO A 29 -5.23 13.97 -8.26
CA PRO A 29 -5.01 13.11 -7.09
C PRO A 29 -5.90 11.86 -7.08
N GLU A 30 -7.15 11.98 -7.56
CA GLU A 30 -8.07 10.86 -7.65
C GLU A 30 -7.60 9.81 -8.67
N TYR A 31 -7.14 10.24 -9.85
CA TYR A 31 -6.58 9.35 -10.85
C TYR A 31 -5.37 8.59 -10.30
N ALA A 32 -4.45 9.30 -9.64
CA ALA A 32 -3.26 8.71 -9.04
C ALA A 32 -3.61 7.69 -7.93
N ARG A 33 -4.60 7.99 -7.08
CA ARG A 33 -5.09 7.07 -6.04
C ARG A 33 -5.65 5.79 -6.63
N ASN A 34 -6.54 5.91 -7.62
CA ASN A 34 -7.18 4.77 -8.27
C ASN A 34 -6.15 3.88 -8.98
N GLY A 35 -5.18 4.49 -9.68
CA GLY A 35 -4.08 3.76 -10.31
C GLY A 35 -3.20 3.01 -9.30
N TYR A 36 -2.90 3.63 -8.15
CA TYR A 36 -2.10 3.00 -7.11
C TYR A 36 -2.83 1.82 -6.44
N GLN A 37 -4.14 1.96 -6.19
CA GLN A 37 -4.99 0.86 -5.70
C GLN A 37 -5.01 -0.33 -6.67
N ALA A 38 -5.19 -0.05 -7.97
CA ALA A 38 -5.18 -1.09 -8.99
C ALA A 38 -3.83 -1.82 -9.06
N LEU A 39 -2.72 -1.07 -9.00
CA LEU A 39 -1.38 -1.66 -9.00
C LEU A 39 -1.16 -2.55 -7.77
N ALA A 40 -1.54 -2.10 -6.57
CA ALA A 40 -1.41 -2.89 -5.35
C ALA A 40 -2.19 -4.21 -5.46
N HIS A 41 -3.41 -4.17 -6.01
CA HIS A 41 -4.21 -5.37 -6.24
C HIS A 41 -3.55 -6.36 -7.22
N ILE A 42 -2.91 -5.86 -8.29
CA ILE A 42 -2.20 -6.68 -9.27
C ILE A 42 -0.96 -7.35 -8.67
N LEU A 43 -0.24 -6.64 -7.79
CA LEU A 43 0.96 -7.15 -7.12
C LEU A 43 0.64 -8.18 -6.03
N GLY A 44 -0.65 -8.36 -5.71
CA GLY A 44 -1.15 -9.38 -4.82
C GLY A 44 -1.15 -8.96 -3.36
N GLU A 45 -1.86 -9.75 -2.56
CA GLU A 45 -1.91 -9.57 -1.12
C GLU A 45 -0.59 -9.99 -0.47
N GLY A 46 -0.29 -9.36 0.67
CA GLY A 46 0.78 -9.81 1.55
C GLY A 46 0.49 -11.19 2.16
N PRO A 47 1.42 -11.71 2.97
CA PRO A 47 1.21 -12.97 3.68
C PRO A 47 -0.02 -12.90 4.59
N GLU A 48 -0.78 -14.01 4.67
CA GLU A 48 -1.94 -14.09 5.54
C GLU A 48 -1.53 -13.92 7.02
N PRO A 49 -2.17 -12.99 7.76
CA PRO A 49 -1.83 -12.76 9.16
C PRO A 49 -2.23 -13.93 10.06
N VAL A 50 -1.29 -14.33 10.92
CA VAL A 50 -1.37 -15.57 11.70
C VAL A 50 -2.26 -15.45 12.96
N GLY A 51 -2.30 -14.28 13.61
CA GLY A 51 -3.06 -14.05 14.85
C GLY A 51 -4.33 -13.21 14.67
N GLY A 52 -4.70 -12.89 13.42
CA GLY A 52 -5.90 -12.14 13.05
C GLY A 52 -5.68 -10.66 12.75
N ILE A 53 -6.69 -10.06 12.11
CA ILE A 53 -6.78 -8.65 11.75
C ILE A 53 -7.98 -8.03 12.47
N GLU A 54 -7.80 -6.82 13.00
CA GLU A 54 -8.89 -5.98 13.50
C GLU A 54 -8.78 -4.58 12.90
N ASN A 55 -9.89 -4.05 12.36
CA ASN A 55 -10.00 -2.64 12.00
C ASN A 55 -10.60 -1.87 13.18
N SER A 56 -10.04 -0.71 13.49
CA SER A 56 -10.49 0.15 14.58
C SER A 56 -10.30 1.62 14.23
N ASN A 57 -10.69 2.51 15.14
CA ASN A 57 -10.52 3.96 15.01
C ASN A 57 -9.87 4.52 16.28
N LEU A 58 -8.95 5.46 16.12
CA LEU A 58 -8.36 6.22 17.22
C LEU A 58 -8.79 7.69 17.14
N PRO A 59 -9.07 8.37 18.27
CA PRO A 59 -9.38 9.79 18.25
C PRO A 59 -8.16 10.60 17.79
N GLY A 60 -8.35 11.43 16.77
CA GLY A 60 -7.32 12.31 16.22
C GLY A 60 -7.69 13.80 16.31
N PRO A 61 -6.76 14.71 16.02
CA PRO A 61 -6.97 16.15 16.15
C PRO A 61 -8.01 16.73 15.17
N ALA A 62 -8.35 16.00 14.11
CA ALA A 62 -9.32 16.40 13.09
C ALA A 62 -10.46 15.38 12.91
N GLY A 63 -10.69 14.53 13.91
CA GLY A 63 -11.63 13.41 13.85
C GLY A 63 -10.93 12.06 13.99
N ASP A 64 -11.71 10.99 13.87
CA ASP A 64 -11.23 9.62 14.02
C ASP A 64 -10.26 9.23 12.91
N ILE A 65 -9.18 8.56 13.30
CA ILE A 65 -8.14 8.02 12.41
C ILE A 65 -8.36 6.51 12.30
N PRO A 66 -8.65 5.97 11.10
CA PRO A 66 -8.79 4.54 10.91
C PRO A 66 -7.43 3.85 11.05
N ILE A 67 -7.43 2.72 11.76
CA ILE A 67 -6.26 1.87 11.96
C ILE A 67 -6.60 0.41 11.66
N ARG A 68 -5.56 -0.36 11.34
CA ARG A 68 -5.62 -1.82 11.30
C ARG A 68 -4.57 -2.41 12.23
N ILE A 69 -5.00 -3.35 13.07
CA ILE A 69 -4.17 -4.06 14.03
C ILE A 69 -3.96 -5.48 13.50
N TYR A 70 -2.71 -5.80 13.20
CA TYR A 70 -2.27 -7.14 12.85
C TYR A 70 -1.70 -7.81 14.10
N ARG A 71 -2.29 -8.93 14.53
CA ARG A 71 -1.80 -9.67 15.70
C ARG A 71 -0.93 -10.85 15.23
N PRO A 72 0.28 -11.04 15.81
CA PRO A 72 1.03 -12.27 15.57
C PRO A 72 0.37 -13.44 16.31
N GLY A 73 0.69 -14.67 15.90
CA GLY A 73 0.38 -15.85 16.70
C GLY A 73 1.30 -16.00 17.92
N GLY A 74 0.94 -16.89 18.85
CA GLY A 74 1.73 -17.19 20.05
C GLY A 74 1.19 -16.54 21.32
N GLU A 75 1.90 -16.73 22.44
CA GLU A 75 1.49 -16.19 23.74
C GLU A 75 1.90 -14.72 23.90
N ALA A 76 0.99 -13.93 24.47
CA ALA A 76 1.19 -12.52 24.80
C ALA A 76 2.07 -12.34 26.07
N PRO A 77 2.69 -11.15 26.30
CA PRO A 77 2.58 -9.92 25.52
C PRO A 77 3.51 -9.85 24.29
N HIS A 78 3.09 -9.09 23.28
CA HIS A 78 3.89 -8.80 22.08
C HIS A 78 4.40 -7.36 22.07
N PRO A 79 5.60 -7.08 21.52
CA PRO A 79 6.00 -5.71 21.18
C PRO A 79 5.10 -5.17 20.06
N ALA A 80 4.95 -3.83 20.00
CA ALA A 80 4.16 -3.16 18.98
C ALA A 80 5.04 -2.42 17.97
N LEU A 81 4.69 -2.52 16.69
CA LEU A 81 5.20 -1.70 15.60
C LEU A 81 4.06 -0.80 15.09
N ILE A 82 4.31 0.51 15.02
CA ILE A 82 3.40 1.44 14.35
C ILE A 82 3.93 1.66 12.94
N PHE A 83 3.15 1.26 11.94
CA PHE A 83 3.49 1.41 10.53
C PHE A 83 2.68 2.55 9.91
N PHE A 84 3.34 3.34 9.05
CA PHE A 84 2.72 4.37 8.23
C PHE A 84 3.02 4.06 6.76
N HIS A 85 1.98 3.93 5.93
CA HIS A 85 2.15 3.57 4.53
C HIS A 85 2.83 4.68 3.72
N GLY A 86 3.47 4.29 2.61
CA GLY A 86 4.06 5.22 1.65
C GLY A 86 3.02 5.87 0.74
N GLY A 87 3.46 6.40 -0.41
CA GLY A 87 2.58 7.04 -1.40
C GLY A 87 2.58 8.57 -1.38
N GLY A 88 3.65 9.16 -0.82
CA GLY A 88 3.92 10.60 -0.89
C GLY A 88 2.87 11.48 -0.21
N PHE A 89 2.17 10.95 0.81
CA PHE A 89 1.06 11.61 1.50
C PHE A 89 -0.16 11.94 0.61
N VAL A 90 -0.24 11.35 -0.59
CA VAL A 90 -1.35 11.57 -1.55
C VAL A 90 -2.07 10.27 -1.88
N THR A 91 -1.33 9.17 -2.00
CA THR A 91 -1.81 7.84 -2.42
C THR A 91 -1.55 6.80 -1.33
N GLY A 92 -2.17 5.63 -1.48
CA GLY A 92 -2.12 4.56 -0.48
C GLY A 92 -3.18 4.69 0.61
N ASP A 93 -3.53 3.55 1.20
CA ASP A 93 -4.41 3.38 2.36
C ASP A 93 -4.22 1.98 2.98
N LEU A 94 -5.09 1.62 3.93
CA LEU A 94 -5.13 0.31 4.59
C LEU A 94 -5.47 -0.88 3.66
N GLN A 95 -5.79 -0.67 2.39
CA GLN A 95 -6.01 -1.77 1.43
C GLN A 95 -4.75 -2.02 0.61
N THR A 96 -3.97 -0.96 0.32
CA THR A 96 -2.66 -1.12 -0.33
C THR A 96 -1.58 -1.68 0.61
N HIS A 97 -1.78 -1.59 1.93
CA HIS A 97 -0.87 -2.03 3.00
C HIS A 97 -1.68 -2.45 4.24
#